data_AF-A0A9X9ABM9-F1
#
_entry.id   AF-A0A9X9ABM9-F1
#
_cell.length_a   1.000
_cell.length_b   1.000
_cell.length_c   1.000
_cell.angle_alpha   90.00
_cell.angle_beta   90.00
_cell.angle_gamma   90.00
#
_symmetry.space_group_name_H-M   'P 1'
#
loop_
_entity.id
_entity.type
_entity.pdbx_description
1 polymer ?
#
loop_
_entity_poly.entity_id
_entity_poly.type
_entity_poly.pdbx_seq_one_letter_code
_entity_poly.pdbx_strand_id
1 'polypeptide(L)'
;DKMTLANEIKKVDFIDDGVRGNPNEGFVGNIYTFSESGYAVYHGPLFQLAEKYLPNKAVDLTGKNIEEIYKSVKAGQPVVMITNATFVPLDEDEFTTWETNSGDVSITYNEHCVVLIGYDQESVYIRDPLEDSLDVKVPRETFEQAWVQMGSQAISYVKSAK
;
A
#
# COMPACT_ATOMS: atom_id res chain seq x y z
N ASP A 1 -0.16 4.19 18.22
CA ASP A 1 -1.51 3.95 17.65
C ASP A 1 -1.57 4.48 16.21
N LYS A 2 -2.68 4.30 15.48
CA LYS A 2 -2.79 4.70 14.06
C LYS A 2 -2.67 6.21 13.82
N MET A 3 -3.15 7.04 14.76
CA MET A 3 -3.08 8.50 14.63
C MET A 3 -1.65 8.99 14.80
N THR A 4 -0.88 8.34 15.67
CA THR A 4 0.56 8.59 15.78
C THR A 4 1.26 8.34 14.43
N LEU A 5 1.00 7.20 13.77
CA LEU A 5 1.57 6.90 12.45
C LEU A 5 1.10 7.90 11.37
N ALA A 6 -0.17 8.29 11.38
CA ALA A 6 -0.71 9.29 10.47
C ALA A 6 -0.04 10.66 10.64
N ASN A 7 0.36 11.03 11.86
CA ASN A 7 1.11 12.25 12.11
C ASN A 7 2.55 12.15 11.60
N GLU A 8 3.19 10.99 11.78
CA GLU A 8 4.61 10.79 11.50
C GLU A 8 4.93 10.46 10.05
N ILE A 9 3.97 9.95 9.27
CA ILE A 9 4.19 9.72 7.83
C ILE A 9 4.55 11.05 7.16
N LYS A 10 5.59 11.02 6.33
CA LYS A 10 5.98 12.17 5.50
C LYS A 10 4.80 12.55 4.60
N LYS A 11 4.56 13.85 4.44
CA LYS A 11 3.47 14.40 3.63
C LYS A 11 4.01 15.28 2.53
N VAL A 12 3.27 15.36 1.44
CA VAL A 12 3.45 16.33 0.36
C VAL A 12 2.12 16.99 0.08
N ASP A 13 2.14 18.22 -0.42
CA ASP A 13 0.92 18.94 -0.74
C ASP A 13 0.14 18.22 -1.85
N PHE A 14 -1.18 18.36 -1.84
CA PHE A 14 -2.02 17.77 -2.88
C PHE A 14 -1.68 18.37 -4.26
N ILE A 15 -1.58 19.70 -4.31
CA ILE A 15 -1.10 20.49 -5.42
C ILE A 15 -0.30 21.67 -4.83
N ASP A 16 0.90 21.92 -5.36
CA ASP A 16 1.72 23.09 -5.08
C ASP A 16 2.18 23.72 -6.40
N ASP A 17 1.96 25.04 -6.55
CA ASP A 17 2.21 25.81 -7.79
C ASP A 17 1.73 25.12 -9.09
N GLY A 18 0.55 24.48 -9.02
CA GLY A 18 -0.06 23.78 -10.17
C GLY A 18 0.50 22.37 -10.44
N VAL A 19 1.50 21.92 -9.68
CA VAL A 19 2.09 20.58 -9.78
C VAL A 19 1.52 19.67 -8.70
N ARG A 20 1.19 18.43 -9.04
CA ARG A 20 0.62 17.46 -8.09
C ARG A 20 1.69 16.84 -7.20
N GLY A 21 1.32 16.53 -5.96
CA GLY A 21 2.16 15.75 -5.06
C GLY A 21 2.34 14.31 -5.55
N ASN A 22 3.53 13.73 -5.30
CA ASN A 22 3.84 12.36 -5.69
C ASN A 22 3.72 11.40 -4.48
N PRO A 23 2.90 10.33 -4.55
CA PRO A 23 2.74 9.37 -3.46
C PRO A 23 4.03 8.60 -3.14
N ASN A 24 4.99 8.53 -4.08
CA ASN A 24 6.33 7.97 -3.84
C ASN A 24 7.20 8.88 -2.97
N GLU A 25 6.81 10.14 -2.73
CA GLU A 25 7.56 11.09 -1.91
C GLU A 25 6.97 11.32 -0.53
N GLY A 26 5.66 11.15 -0.36
CA GLY A 26 4.94 11.25 0.90
C GLY A 26 3.45 11.00 0.71
N PHE A 27 2.69 10.99 1.81
CA PHE A 27 1.23 11.01 1.73
C PHE A 27 0.77 12.31 1.08
N VAL A 28 0.01 12.20 -0.01
CA VAL A 28 -0.40 13.36 -0.81
C VAL A 28 -1.68 13.96 -0.24
N GLY A 29 -1.59 15.20 0.27
CA GLY A 29 -2.73 15.94 0.81
C GLY A 29 -3.17 15.53 2.22
N ASN A 30 -4.48 15.56 2.49
CA ASN A 30 -5.03 15.37 3.82
C ASN A 30 -5.38 13.89 4.12
N ILE A 31 -4.83 13.35 5.22
CA ILE A 31 -5.04 11.96 5.67
C ILE A 31 -6.20 11.81 6.69
N TYR A 32 -6.76 12.91 7.18
CA TYR A 32 -7.69 12.93 8.32
C TYR A 32 -9.15 13.14 7.92
N THR A 33 -9.42 13.81 6.80
CA THR A 33 -10.78 14.17 6.39
C THR A 33 -10.96 14.10 4.88
N PHE A 34 -12.14 13.65 4.46
CA PHE A 34 -12.57 13.69 3.06
C PHE A 34 -13.04 15.09 2.62
N SER A 35 -13.17 16.05 3.53
CA SER A 35 -13.54 17.44 3.19
C SER A 35 -12.40 18.25 2.57
N GLU A 36 -11.18 17.73 2.62
CA GLU A 36 -9.99 18.31 2.02
C GLU A 36 -9.38 17.31 1.03
N SER A 37 -8.67 17.82 0.03
CA SER A 37 -8.07 16.96 -0.99
C SER A 37 -6.96 16.10 -0.41
N GLY A 38 -7.03 14.81 -0.68
CA GLY A 38 -6.06 13.81 -0.29
C GLY A 38 -6.07 12.64 -1.27
N TYR A 39 -4.99 11.87 -1.25
CA TYR A 39 -4.89 10.64 -2.02
C TYR A 39 -4.32 9.53 -1.13
N ALA A 40 -3.02 9.24 -1.26
CA ALA A 40 -2.40 8.09 -0.64
C ALA A 40 -0.90 8.31 -0.44
N VAL A 41 -0.24 7.30 0.11
CA VAL A 41 1.23 7.18 0.17
C VAL A 41 1.64 5.82 -0.38
N TYR A 42 2.71 5.79 -1.17
CA TYR A 42 3.25 4.57 -1.76
C TYR A 42 4.35 3.94 -0.92
N HIS A 43 4.88 2.81 -1.39
CA HIS A 43 5.76 1.95 -0.60
C HIS A 43 6.99 2.68 -0.02
N GLY A 44 7.60 3.62 -0.74
CA GLY A 44 8.84 4.29 -0.32
C GLY A 44 8.72 5.01 1.03
N PRO A 45 7.88 6.04 1.16
CA PRO A 45 7.71 6.76 2.42
C PRO A 45 7.08 5.88 3.51
N LEU A 46 6.22 4.92 3.14
CA LEU A 46 5.63 3.97 4.09
C LEU A 46 6.70 3.03 4.68
N PHE A 47 7.67 2.59 3.87
CA PHE A 47 8.80 1.79 4.30
C PHE A 47 9.73 2.58 5.22
N GLN A 48 10.02 3.85 4.89
CA GLN A 48 10.81 4.73 5.77
C GLN A 48 10.17 4.87 7.16
N LEU A 49 8.84 4.98 7.22
CA LEU A 49 8.12 4.99 8.50
C LEU A 49 8.26 3.63 9.21
N ALA A 50 8.10 2.52 8.51
CA ALA A 50 8.29 1.19 9.11
C ALA A 50 9.70 0.99 9.67
N GLU A 51 10.74 1.45 8.96
CA GLU A 51 12.13 1.35 9.37
C GLU A 51 12.45 2.17 10.62
N LYS A 52 11.77 3.31 10.83
CA LYS A 52 11.87 4.08 12.08
C LYS A 52 11.44 3.27 13.31
N TYR A 53 10.44 2.40 13.18
CA TYR A 53 9.92 1.58 14.28
C TYR A 53 10.59 0.20 14.38
N LEU A 54 11.07 -0.33 13.26
CA LEU A 54 11.69 -1.65 13.15
C LEU A 54 13.06 -1.55 12.45
N PRO A 55 14.03 -0.82 13.03
CA PRO A 55 15.34 -0.64 12.41
C PRO A 55 16.03 -1.99 12.21
N ASN A 56 16.64 -2.16 11.03
CA ASN A 56 17.30 -3.41 10.58
C ASN A 56 16.37 -4.64 10.46
N LYS A 57 15.06 -4.46 10.64
CA LYS A 57 14.06 -5.54 10.54
C LYS A 57 12.99 -5.26 9.50
N ALA A 58 12.59 -4.01 9.28
CA ALA A 58 11.69 -3.66 8.19
C ALA A 58 12.31 -4.08 6.85
N VAL A 59 11.49 -4.58 5.93
CA VAL A 59 11.89 -4.91 4.56
C VAL A 59 10.87 -4.41 3.56
N ASP A 60 11.36 -3.72 2.54
CA ASP A 60 10.59 -3.41 1.35
C ASP A 60 10.64 -4.62 0.39
N LEU A 61 9.48 -5.20 0.12
CA LEU A 61 9.29 -6.34 -0.77
C LEU A 61 8.72 -5.90 -2.12
N THR A 62 8.65 -4.59 -2.39
CA THR A 62 8.13 -4.05 -3.63
C THR A 62 8.88 -4.60 -4.85
N GLY A 63 8.12 -5.01 -5.88
CA GLY A 63 8.64 -5.60 -7.10
C GLY A 63 9.10 -7.06 -6.97
N LYS A 64 8.99 -7.69 -5.79
CA LYS A 64 9.12 -9.16 -5.67
C LYS A 64 7.89 -9.84 -6.28
N ASN A 65 8.04 -11.11 -6.64
CA ASN A 65 6.89 -11.92 -7.06
C ASN A 65 6.01 -12.29 -5.87
N ILE A 66 4.79 -12.75 -6.16
CA ILE A 66 3.82 -13.10 -5.11
C ILE A 66 4.31 -14.26 -4.24
N GLU A 67 5.12 -15.18 -4.77
CA GLU A 67 5.66 -16.30 -4.01
C GLU A 67 6.56 -15.83 -2.85
N GLU A 68 7.34 -14.77 -3.02
CA GLU A 68 8.11 -14.18 -1.92
C GLU A 68 7.21 -13.57 -0.84
N ILE A 69 6.10 -12.95 -1.25
CA ILE A 69 5.10 -12.41 -0.32
C ILE A 69 4.50 -13.55 0.53
N TYR A 70 4.10 -14.64 -0.12
CA TYR A 70 3.57 -15.81 0.56
C TYR A 70 4.59 -16.53 1.44
N LYS A 71 5.88 -16.54 1.07
CA LYS A 71 6.95 -17.02 1.96
C LYS A 71 7.02 -16.20 3.25
N SER A 72 6.91 -14.87 3.18
CA SER A 72 6.85 -14.01 4.36
C SER A 72 5.68 -14.36 5.27
N VAL A 73 4.48 -14.46 4.69
CA VAL A 73 3.26 -14.84 5.43
C VAL A 73 3.40 -16.22 6.07
N LYS A 74 3.91 -17.21 5.33
CA LYS A 74 4.16 -18.57 5.84
C LYS A 74 5.20 -18.62 6.95
N ALA A 75 6.20 -17.73 6.93
CA ALA A 75 7.18 -17.57 8.00
C ALA A 75 6.59 -16.88 9.26
N GLY A 76 5.35 -16.41 9.17
CA GLY A 76 4.61 -15.71 10.23
C GLY A 76 4.87 -14.22 10.25
N GLN A 77 5.25 -13.60 9.13
CA GLN A 77 5.42 -12.16 9.00
C GLN A 77 4.35 -11.64 8.01
N PRO A 78 3.30 -10.96 8.50
CA PRO A 78 2.27 -10.40 7.64
C PRO A 78 2.84 -9.31 6.73
N VAL A 79 2.15 -9.00 5.64
CA VAL A 79 2.65 -8.08 4.61
C VAL A 79 1.63 -6.97 4.37
N VAL A 80 2.05 -5.72 4.50
CA VAL A 80 1.25 -4.55 4.08
C VAL A 80 1.36 -4.43 2.57
N MET A 81 0.24 -4.33 1.87
CA MET A 81 0.17 -4.32 0.40
C MET A 81 -0.73 -3.18 -0.08
N ILE A 82 -0.25 -2.45 -1.10
CA ILE A 82 -1.05 -1.46 -1.83
C ILE A 82 -1.71 -2.16 -3.02
N THR A 83 -3.01 -2.02 -3.12
CA THR A 83 -3.88 -2.62 -4.12
C THR A 83 -5.01 -1.63 -4.43
N ASN A 84 -6.15 -2.12 -4.90
CA ASN A 84 -7.37 -1.34 -5.02
C ASN A 84 -8.52 -1.94 -4.20
N ALA A 85 -9.52 -1.12 -3.87
CA ALA A 85 -10.62 -1.47 -2.97
C ALA A 85 -11.55 -2.59 -3.49
N THR A 86 -11.50 -2.91 -4.80
CA THR A 86 -12.30 -3.99 -5.39
C THR A 86 -11.60 -5.35 -5.36
N PHE A 87 -10.28 -5.36 -5.13
CA PHE A 87 -9.44 -6.56 -5.13
C PHE A 87 -9.48 -7.36 -6.44
N VAL A 88 -9.84 -6.70 -7.54
CA VAL A 88 -9.77 -7.23 -8.91
C VAL A 88 -9.03 -6.22 -9.80
N PRO A 89 -8.48 -6.65 -10.96
CA PRO A 89 -7.93 -5.72 -11.92
C PRO A 89 -8.96 -4.69 -12.37
N LEU A 90 -8.56 -3.44 -12.40
CA LEU A 90 -9.34 -2.30 -12.86
C LEU A 90 -9.16 -2.10 -14.36
N ASP A 91 -10.14 -1.45 -15.00
CA ASP A 91 -10.00 -1.04 -16.40
C ASP A 91 -9.03 0.15 -16.52
N GLU A 92 -8.40 0.33 -17.69
CA GLU A 92 -7.38 1.38 -17.88
C GLU A 92 -7.94 2.80 -17.70
N ASP A 93 -9.23 3.02 -17.95
CA ASP A 93 -9.92 4.30 -17.79
C ASP A 93 -10.26 4.64 -16.33
N GLU A 94 -10.06 3.70 -15.40
CA GLU A 94 -10.13 3.94 -13.96
C GLU A 94 -8.83 4.52 -13.39
N PHE A 95 -7.80 4.65 -14.23
CA PHE A 95 -6.54 5.30 -13.89
C PHE A 95 -6.45 6.71 -14.48
N THR A 96 -5.69 7.55 -13.82
CA THR A 96 -5.30 8.88 -14.30
C THR A 96 -3.81 9.04 -14.10
N THR A 97 -3.14 9.73 -15.03
CA THR A 97 -1.73 10.10 -14.86
C THR A 97 -1.64 11.47 -14.19
N TRP A 98 -0.88 11.55 -13.11
CA TRP A 98 -0.49 12.80 -12.48
C TRP A 98 0.93 13.16 -12.89
N GLU A 99 1.08 14.36 -13.45
CA GLU A 99 2.40 14.97 -13.67
C GLU A 99 2.89 15.56 -12.33
N THR A 100 4.08 15.12 -11.90
CA THR A 100 4.69 15.57 -10.64
C THR A 100 6.12 16.05 -10.90
N ASN A 101 6.72 16.74 -9.91
CA ASN A 101 8.13 17.17 -10.01
C ASN A 101 9.12 16.02 -10.17
N SER A 102 8.73 14.79 -9.81
CA SER A 102 9.56 13.58 -9.91
C SER A 102 9.15 12.67 -11.06
N GLY A 103 8.37 13.19 -12.01
CA GLY A 103 7.86 12.48 -13.18
C GLY A 103 6.42 12.01 -13.01
N ASP A 104 5.93 11.35 -14.05
CA ASP A 104 4.54 10.90 -14.12
C ASP A 104 4.27 9.72 -13.18
N VAL A 105 3.11 9.73 -12.53
CA VAL A 105 2.63 8.64 -11.70
C VAL A 105 1.20 8.30 -12.07
N SER A 106 0.95 7.00 -12.31
CA SER A 106 -0.41 6.49 -12.50
C SER A 106 -1.09 6.36 -11.13
N ILE A 107 -2.29 6.93 -11.01
CA ILE A 107 -3.12 6.86 -9.80
C ILE A 107 -4.51 6.38 -10.15
N THR A 108 -5.18 5.80 -9.18
CA THR A 108 -6.63 5.55 -9.20
C THR A 108 -7.20 5.89 -7.84
N TYR A 109 -8.38 6.51 -7.79
CA TYR A 109 -9.08 6.75 -6.52
C TYR A 109 -9.68 5.49 -5.90
N ASN A 110 -9.57 4.35 -6.60
CA ASN A 110 -9.79 3.03 -6.03
C ASN A 110 -8.59 2.53 -5.20
N GLU A 111 -7.49 3.28 -5.09
CA GLU A 111 -6.32 2.87 -4.29
C GLU A 111 -6.73 2.47 -2.87
N HIS A 112 -6.13 1.38 -2.40
CA HIS A 112 -6.39 0.85 -1.08
C HIS A 112 -5.16 0.13 -0.53
N CYS A 113 -5.08 0.04 0.80
CA CYS A 113 -3.96 -0.60 1.48
C CYS A 113 -4.46 -1.55 2.57
N VAL A 114 -3.99 -2.79 2.52
CA VAL A 114 -4.43 -3.88 3.40
C VAL A 114 -3.26 -4.67 3.96
N VAL A 115 -3.51 -5.47 5.00
CA VAL A 115 -2.51 -6.41 5.53
C VAL A 115 -2.85 -7.83 5.11
N LEU A 116 -2.01 -8.46 4.29
CA LEU A 116 -2.08 -9.88 3.99
C LEU A 116 -1.59 -10.71 5.17
N ILE A 117 -2.44 -11.61 5.65
CA ILE A 117 -2.18 -12.43 6.84
C ILE A 117 -2.26 -13.94 6.58
N GLY A 118 -2.77 -14.36 5.42
CA GLY A 118 -2.92 -15.77 5.09
C GLY A 118 -3.30 -15.97 3.62
N TYR A 119 -3.19 -17.21 3.16
CA TYR A 119 -3.63 -17.63 1.83
C TYR A 119 -3.88 -19.15 1.82
N ASP A 120 -4.75 -19.58 0.92
CA ASP A 120 -4.92 -20.99 0.55
C ASP A 120 -4.87 -21.15 -0.98
N GLN A 121 -5.46 -22.21 -1.51
CA GLN A 121 -5.48 -22.45 -2.95
C GLN A 121 -6.38 -21.46 -3.71
N GLU A 122 -7.46 -20.99 -3.11
CA GLU A 122 -8.52 -20.20 -3.77
C GLU A 122 -8.60 -18.76 -3.25
N SER A 123 -8.17 -18.51 -2.01
CA SER A 123 -8.38 -17.24 -1.32
C SER A 123 -7.10 -16.69 -0.69
N VAL A 124 -7.04 -15.37 -0.57
CA VAL A 124 -6.17 -14.69 0.40
C VAL A 124 -6.99 -14.15 1.56
N TYR A 125 -6.35 -14.01 2.72
CA TYR A 125 -6.95 -13.52 3.95
C TYR A 125 -6.28 -12.22 4.36
N ILE A 126 -7.09 -11.19 4.61
CA ILE A 126 -6.59 -9.83 4.84
C ILE A 126 -7.14 -9.22 6.13
N ARG A 127 -6.44 -8.19 6.61
CA ARG A 127 -7.00 -7.16 7.51
C ARG A 127 -7.21 -5.92 6.67
N ASP A 128 -8.46 -5.58 6.46
CA ASP A 128 -8.87 -4.40 5.72
C ASP A 128 -9.25 -3.30 6.74
N PRO A 129 -8.62 -2.11 6.70
CA PRO A 129 -8.94 -1.02 7.63
C PRO A 129 -10.33 -0.38 7.42
N LEU A 130 -11.02 -0.68 6.32
CA LEU A 130 -12.39 -0.23 6.03
C LEU A 130 -13.46 -1.26 6.41
N GLU A 131 -13.07 -2.49 6.74
CA GLU A 131 -13.99 -3.55 7.16
C GLU A 131 -13.96 -3.73 8.68
N ASP A 132 -15.14 -3.83 9.30
CA ASP A 132 -15.28 -4.13 10.73
C ASP A 132 -15.09 -5.63 11.06
N SER A 133 -14.76 -6.44 10.05
CA SER A 133 -14.62 -7.89 10.16
C SER A 133 -13.16 -8.35 10.31
N LEU A 134 -12.93 -9.35 11.16
CA LEU A 134 -11.66 -10.07 11.24
C LEU A 134 -11.59 -11.26 10.25
N ASP A 135 -12.66 -11.55 9.52
CA ASP A 135 -12.74 -12.72 8.64
C ASP A 135 -12.96 -12.30 7.18
N VAL A 136 -12.08 -11.41 6.70
CA VAL A 136 -12.09 -10.96 5.30
C VAL A 136 -11.23 -11.88 4.44
N LYS A 137 -11.86 -12.48 3.43
CA LYS A 137 -11.17 -13.25 2.38
C LYS A 137 -11.63 -12.80 1.01
N VAL A 138 -10.72 -12.83 0.04
CA VAL A 138 -11.00 -12.44 -1.36
C VAL A 138 -10.38 -13.46 -2.32
N PRO A 139 -10.90 -13.60 -3.55
CA PRO A 139 -10.36 -14.52 -4.54
C PRO A 139 -8.88 -14.25 -4.80
N ARG A 140 -8.07 -15.30 -4.70
CA ARG A 140 -6.62 -15.18 -4.73
C ARG A 140 -6.11 -14.63 -6.06
N GLU A 141 -6.53 -15.22 -7.17
CA GLU A 141 -6.04 -14.86 -8.50
C GLU A 141 -6.28 -13.39 -8.84
N THR A 142 -7.48 -12.88 -8.60
CA THR A 142 -7.81 -11.48 -8.90
C THR A 142 -7.10 -10.53 -7.96
N PHE A 143 -6.92 -10.89 -6.68
CA PHE A 143 -6.15 -10.09 -5.73
C PHE A 143 -4.69 -9.97 -6.14
N GLU A 144 -4.07 -11.08 -6.57
CA GLU A 144 -2.69 -11.09 -7.07
C GLU A 144 -2.54 -10.14 -8.29
N GLN A 145 -3.47 -10.21 -9.23
CA GLN A 145 -3.46 -9.36 -10.43
C GLN A 145 -3.69 -7.88 -10.09
N ALA A 146 -4.62 -7.56 -9.18
CA ALA A 146 -4.87 -6.21 -8.69
C ALA A 146 -3.63 -5.60 -8.02
N TRP A 147 -2.95 -6.38 -7.17
CA TRP A 147 -1.70 -5.96 -6.54
C TRP A 147 -0.58 -5.71 -7.54
N VAL A 148 -0.43 -6.59 -8.55
CA VAL A 148 0.55 -6.40 -9.63
C VAL A 148 0.24 -5.12 -10.42
N GLN A 149 -1.03 -4.88 -10.76
CA GLN A 149 -1.49 -3.68 -11.47
C GLN A 149 -1.15 -2.39 -10.71
N MET A 150 -1.22 -2.42 -9.37
CA MET A 150 -0.86 -1.31 -8.49
C MET A 150 0.65 -1.20 -8.21
N GLY A 151 1.48 -1.86 -9.01
CA GLY A 151 2.95 -1.74 -8.95
C GLY A 151 3.65 -2.74 -8.04
N SER A 152 2.98 -3.83 -7.64
CA SER A 152 3.56 -4.89 -6.80
C SER A 152 4.19 -4.36 -5.49
N GLN A 153 3.53 -3.38 -4.88
CA GLN A 153 4.00 -2.65 -3.71
C GLN A 153 3.74 -3.43 -2.42
N ALA A 154 4.78 -3.68 -1.61
CA ALA A 154 4.65 -4.51 -0.42
C ALA A 154 5.72 -4.22 0.64
N ILE A 155 5.33 -4.17 1.90
CA ILE A 155 6.22 -3.96 3.05
C ILE A 155 5.98 -5.04 4.09
N SER A 156 7.06 -5.60 4.64
CA SER A 156 6.99 -6.52 5.77
C SER A 156 8.17 -6.28 6.72
N TYR A 157 8.48 -7.26 7.55
CA TYR A 157 9.65 -7.27 8.41
C TYR A 157 10.19 -8.69 8.54
N VAL A 158 11.39 -8.82 9.12
CA VAL A 158 12.01 -10.12 9.45
C VAL A 158 12.16 -10.29 10.97
N LYS A 159 12.15 -11.54 11.45
CA LYS A 159 12.26 -11.86 12.88
C LYS A 159 13.61 -11.47 13.47
N SER A 160 14.69 -11.75 12.74
CA SER A 160 16.07 -11.42 13.11
C SER A 160 16.56 -10.24 12.29
N ALA A 161 17.26 -9.30 12.94
CA ALA A 161 17.86 -8.18 12.24
C ALA A 161 18.90 -8.67 11.21
N LYS A 162 19.02 -7.96 10.09
CA LYS A 162 20.09 -8.15 9.12
C LYS A 162 21.44 -7.68 9.66
#